data_AF-A0A0M3K4J1-F1
#
_entry.id   AF-A0A0M3K4J1-F1
#
_cell.length_a   1.000
_cell.length_b   1.000
_cell.length_c   1.000
_cell.angle_alpha   90.00
_cell.angle_beta   90.00
_cell.angle_gamma   90.00
#
_symmetry.space_group_name_H-M   'P 1'
#
loop_
_entity.id
_entity.type
_entity.pdbx_description
1 polymer ?
#
loop_
_entity_poly.entity_id
_entity_poly.type
_entity_poly.pdbx_seq_one_letter_code
_entity_poly.pdbx_strand_id
1 'polypeptide(L)'
;MGQYEVPSFSAFYHDYMPYHLCCKYAKYRCQLFYWRRPTSGCQQYEPPATGYVQGAGSFTTLDNQKFVFNEPGVFTLLHIPKTLTNPEVRIQIRLERYPNRRVDFGTVPKCLLGRYIAQADLVQPTNATVVTGIALEATGTDRVVVVARKDTRRFRYRTSVIVGNIIRYFDNMKLQKFKGVLVYVNNVEYGQAEVYVVLEEAQIGVRIRESYALDIARLPMYYESPGLLDIELSVPPRYGVEPTGERHFRASPFPNLFQFPPVSGLSRPNPEGQSGMLNIPLTLNDVNAGGIVQQLISNYRIPGSGGDKRMQQKIPLAAGVPTENLFTTSQDSAKKFAVFPEAAMKALPIYKTAERFESGPHRFVPKDGMMVNQLLRTCHDLQINPPLNSISIQRQLIQQFGSNECPNNPSEILSDCGDSVPCLYDYTMLNSKALGMEALNEWNSFVTGRSAGSRHYNSCGAIMIEYPAYMLKTPSMASGYLEGDVATFNCFQTHWIKGDHEYKCSFQWNKGWQPWCRSREKDNMYKWLAAIFSIIGIIMVFSITDSTDLNAVDKKSSPLDGDIFQPPRPTSAMRRTMLDRPKIEDSNADYSQESVPPSSPEFRSRKGSDGLLGLRTSV
;
A
#
# COMPACT_ATOMS: atom_id res chain seq x y z
N MET A 1 11.22 9.58 3.92
CA MET A 1 11.97 8.32 3.93
C MET A 1 12.20 7.91 5.37
N GLY A 2 11.83 6.69 5.78
CA GLY A 2 12.01 6.24 7.17
C GLY A 2 11.60 4.79 7.40
N GLN A 3 11.67 3.93 6.37
CA GLN A 3 10.94 2.66 6.35
C GLN A 3 11.75 1.45 6.84
N TYR A 4 13.09 1.53 6.87
CA TYR A 4 13.96 0.48 7.41
C TYR A 4 15.22 1.08 8.06
N GLU A 5 15.13 1.49 9.32
CA GLU A 5 16.33 1.69 10.15
C GLU A 5 16.91 0.32 10.51
N VAL A 6 17.76 -0.23 9.64
CA VAL A 6 18.55 -1.42 9.97
C VAL A 6 19.53 -1.03 11.09
N PRO A 7 19.51 -1.71 12.26
CA PRO A 7 20.40 -1.35 13.36
C PRO A 7 21.85 -1.32 12.90
N SER A 8 22.58 -0.22 13.14
CA SER A 8 23.88 0.02 12.51
C SER A 8 24.91 -1.08 12.80
N PHE A 9 24.84 -1.72 13.98
CA PHE A 9 25.67 -2.86 14.32
C PHE A 9 25.31 -4.14 13.55
N SER A 10 24.01 -4.36 13.31
CA SER A 10 23.52 -5.47 12.46
C SER A 10 23.99 -5.27 11.03
N ALA A 11 23.80 -4.07 10.45
CA ALA A 11 24.32 -3.74 9.13
C ALA A 11 25.86 -3.88 9.06
N PHE A 12 26.58 -3.45 10.10
CA PHE A 12 28.05 -3.60 10.15
C PHE A 12 28.49 -5.07 10.11
N TYR A 13 27.93 -5.90 10.99
CA TYR A 13 28.28 -7.31 11.10
C TYR A 13 27.80 -8.14 9.89
N HIS A 14 26.56 -7.93 9.47
CA HIS A 14 25.99 -8.70 8.37
C HIS A 14 26.49 -8.21 7.02
N ASP A 15 26.56 -6.91 6.72
CA ASP A 15 26.86 -6.41 5.37
C ASP A 15 28.27 -5.83 5.21
N TYR A 16 28.64 -4.80 5.98
CA TYR A 16 29.88 -4.04 5.75
C TYR A 16 31.15 -4.86 6.00
N MET A 17 31.24 -5.58 7.13
CA MET A 17 32.42 -6.37 7.49
C MET A 17 32.71 -7.48 6.45
N PRO A 18 31.73 -8.31 6.05
CA PRO A 18 31.95 -9.33 5.02
C PRO A 18 32.24 -8.73 3.63
N TYR A 19 31.65 -7.58 3.27
CA TYR A 19 32.01 -6.87 2.04
C TYR A 19 33.47 -6.39 2.06
N HIS A 20 33.95 -5.82 3.17
CA HIS A 20 35.34 -5.41 3.28
C HIS A 20 36.32 -6.58 3.23
N LEU A 21 36.02 -7.69 3.90
CA LEU A 21 36.85 -8.90 3.85
C LEU A 21 36.91 -9.51 2.44
N CYS A 22 35.76 -9.74 1.79
CA CYS A 22 35.67 -10.49 0.54
C CYS A 22 35.88 -9.64 -0.73
N CYS A 23 35.42 -8.38 -0.76
CA CYS A 23 35.59 -7.49 -1.91
C CYS A 23 36.80 -6.56 -1.76
N LYS A 24 36.94 -5.84 -0.64
CA LYS A 24 37.95 -4.77 -0.51
C LYS A 24 39.37 -5.31 -0.28
N TYR A 25 39.55 -6.28 0.61
CA TYR A 25 40.89 -6.81 0.93
C TYR A 25 41.33 -7.93 0.00
N ALA A 26 40.44 -8.89 -0.32
CA ALA A 26 40.79 -10.03 -1.17
C ALA A 26 40.85 -9.73 -2.68
N LYS A 27 40.41 -8.56 -3.15
CA LYS A 27 40.43 -8.01 -4.54
C LYS A 27 39.82 -8.84 -5.68
N TYR A 28 39.97 -10.16 -5.70
CA TYR A 28 39.55 -11.08 -6.77
C TYR A 28 38.43 -12.04 -6.33
N ARG A 29 37.81 -11.81 -5.17
CA ARG A 29 36.72 -12.65 -4.61
C ARG A 29 35.36 -11.94 -4.50
N CYS A 30 35.20 -10.75 -5.08
CA CYS A 30 33.96 -9.98 -4.93
C CYS A 30 32.75 -10.64 -5.62
N GLN A 31 32.94 -11.32 -6.76
CA GLN A 31 31.90 -12.16 -7.35
C GLN A 31 31.41 -13.25 -6.39
N LEU A 32 32.30 -13.87 -5.60
CA LEU A 32 31.92 -14.89 -4.61
C LEU A 32 31.08 -14.32 -3.46
N PHE A 33 31.29 -13.05 -3.11
CA PHE A 33 30.47 -12.33 -2.13
C PHE A 33 29.04 -12.14 -2.67
N TYR A 34 28.89 -11.57 -3.86
CA TYR A 34 27.57 -11.37 -4.49
C TYR A 34 26.86 -12.69 -4.82
N TRP A 35 27.59 -13.73 -5.21
CA TRP A 35 27.02 -15.05 -5.48
C TRP A 35 26.51 -15.76 -4.21
N ARG A 36 27.22 -15.63 -3.08
CA ARG A 36 26.73 -16.14 -1.78
C ARG A 36 25.66 -15.27 -1.14
N ARG A 37 25.45 -14.05 -1.65
CA ARG A 37 24.51 -13.05 -1.13
C ARG A 37 23.78 -12.36 -2.28
N PRO A 38 22.95 -13.10 -3.04
CA PRO A 38 22.17 -12.52 -4.10
C PRO A 38 21.19 -11.50 -3.51
N THR A 39 21.29 -10.26 -3.95
CA THR A 39 20.24 -9.26 -3.71
C THR A 39 18.98 -9.67 -4.43
N SER A 40 17.81 -9.51 -3.81
CA SER A 40 16.51 -9.77 -4.45
C SER A 40 16.37 -8.90 -5.70
N GLY A 41 16.43 -9.53 -6.89
CA GLY A 41 16.35 -8.81 -8.15
C GLY A 41 14.94 -8.33 -8.52
N CYS A 42 13.90 -8.81 -7.83
CA CYS A 42 12.48 -8.58 -8.18
C CYS A 42 12.13 -8.94 -9.64
N GLN A 43 12.98 -9.74 -10.31
CA GLN A 43 12.68 -10.38 -11.58
C GLN A 43 11.46 -11.27 -11.34
N GLN A 44 10.39 -11.11 -12.12
CA GLN A 44 9.10 -11.79 -11.92
C GLN A 44 8.42 -11.47 -10.58
N TYR A 45 8.59 -10.26 -10.02
CA TYR A 45 7.76 -9.82 -8.89
C TYR A 45 6.31 -9.62 -9.34
N GLU A 46 5.44 -10.53 -8.90
CA GLU A 46 4.00 -10.41 -9.08
C GLU A 46 3.40 -9.59 -7.92
N PRO A 47 2.68 -8.48 -8.18
CA PRO A 47 2.09 -7.69 -7.11
C PRO A 47 0.98 -8.46 -6.39
N PRO A 48 0.78 -8.24 -5.07
CA PRO A 48 -0.34 -8.85 -4.34
C PRO A 48 -1.67 -8.20 -4.72
N ALA A 49 -2.74 -8.99 -4.67
CA ALA A 49 -4.10 -8.46 -4.73
C ALA A 49 -4.44 -7.73 -3.44
N THR A 50 -5.00 -6.52 -3.55
CA THR A 50 -5.43 -5.73 -2.39
C THR A 50 -6.96 -5.76 -2.23
N GLY A 51 -7.42 -5.62 -0.99
CA GLY A 51 -8.82 -5.44 -0.62
C GLY A 51 -8.89 -4.39 0.48
N TYR A 52 -10.00 -3.65 0.55
CA TYR A 52 -10.12 -2.51 1.45
C TYR A 52 -11.52 -2.40 2.04
N VAL A 53 -11.57 -2.00 3.31
CA VAL A 53 -12.80 -1.71 4.05
C VAL A 53 -12.62 -0.35 4.69
N GLN A 54 -13.53 0.58 4.43
CA GLN A 54 -13.49 1.93 5.01
C GLN A 54 -14.85 2.37 5.56
N GLY A 55 -14.83 3.33 6.47
CA GLY A 55 -16.01 4.11 6.83
C GLY A 55 -17.14 3.29 7.48
N ALA A 56 -18.39 3.59 7.13
CA ALA A 56 -19.57 2.84 7.55
C ALA A 56 -19.79 1.54 6.74
N GLY A 57 -18.73 0.73 6.59
CA GLY A 57 -18.78 -0.58 5.98
C GLY A 57 -18.81 -0.56 4.45
N SER A 58 -18.05 0.34 3.81
CA SER A 58 -17.81 0.30 2.36
C SER A 58 -16.67 -0.68 2.05
N PHE A 59 -16.97 -1.76 1.33
CA PHE A 59 -16.01 -2.82 0.97
C PHE A 59 -15.61 -2.71 -0.51
N THR A 60 -14.30 -2.80 -0.78
CA THR A 60 -13.74 -3.21 -2.08
C THR A 60 -13.01 -4.54 -1.90
N THR A 61 -13.52 -5.58 -2.55
CA THR A 61 -12.99 -6.95 -2.46
C THR A 61 -11.66 -7.13 -3.19
N LEU A 62 -11.06 -8.30 -3.02
CA LEU A 62 -9.90 -8.74 -3.79
C LEU A 62 -10.25 -8.83 -5.29
N ASP A 63 -11.41 -9.39 -5.62
CA ASP A 63 -11.88 -9.62 -7.00
C ASP A 63 -12.65 -8.41 -7.59
N ASN A 64 -12.25 -7.18 -7.23
CA ASN A 64 -12.82 -5.88 -7.65
C ASN A 64 -14.33 -5.65 -7.39
N GLN A 65 -15.09 -6.60 -6.85
CA GLN A 65 -16.49 -6.36 -6.44
C GLN A 65 -16.54 -5.31 -5.32
N LYS A 66 -17.55 -4.45 -5.35
CA LYS A 66 -17.73 -3.33 -4.43
C LYS A 66 -19.15 -3.36 -3.87
N PHE A 67 -19.30 -3.15 -2.57
CA PHE A 67 -20.60 -3.11 -1.91
C PHE A 67 -20.51 -2.36 -0.57
N VAL A 68 -21.63 -1.85 -0.07
CA VAL A 68 -21.73 -1.42 1.33
C VAL A 68 -22.47 -2.50 2.11
N PHE A 69 -21.93 -2.92 3.25
CA PHE A 69 -22.52 -3.95 4.10
C PHE A 69 -22.63 -3.46 5.55
N ASN A 70 -23.88 -3.39 6.03
CA ASN A 70 -24.21 -2.95 7.37
C ASN A 70 -24.97 -4.05 8.11
N GLU A 71 -24.29 -4.77 9.00
CA GLU A 71 -24.90 -5.70 9.95
C GLU A 71 -23.99 -5.81 11.18
N PRO A 72 -24.51 -5.67 12.42
CA PRO A 72 -23.68 -5.77 13.61
C PRO A 72 -23.35 -7.23 13.94
N GLY A 73 -22.07 -7.53 14.16
CA GLY A 73 -21.60 -8.89 14.42
C GLY A 73 -20.09 -9.05 14.24
N VAL A 74 -19.61 -10.28 14.36
CA VAL A 74 -18.26 -10.66 13.95
C VAL A 74 -18.37 -11.48 12.67
N PHE A 75 -17.59 -11.11 11.66
CA PHE A 75 -17.62 -11.71 10.33
C PHE A 75 -16.23 -12.17 9.91
N THR A 76 -16.17 -13.27 9.19
CA THR A 76 -14.94 -13.72 8.53
C THR A 76 -14.65 -12.81 7.33
N LEU A 77 -13.59 -11.99 7.44
CA LEU A 77 -13.12 -11.14 6.35
C LEU A 77 -12.40 -11.97 5.29
N LEU A 78 -11.48 -12.84 5.74
CA LEU A 78 -10.70 -13.73 4.89
C LEU A 78 -10.49 -15.05 5.63
N HIS A 79 -10.78 -16.17 4.97
CA HIS A 79 -10.38 -17.50 5.37
C HIS A 79 -9.72 -18.23 4.20
N ILE A 80 -8.58 -18.86 4.50
CA ILE A 80 -7.84 -19.72 3.59
C ILE A 80 -7.61 -21.05 4.32
N PRO A 81 -8.08 -22.19 3.77
CA PRO A 81 -7.86 -23.49 4.38
C PRO A 81 -6.40 -23.94 4.27
N LYS A 82 -5.96 -24.79 5.20
CA LYS A 82 -4.61 -25.36 5.18
C LYS A 82 -4.43 -26.29 3.97
N THR A 83 -3.28 -26.20 3.30
CA THR A 83 -2.84 -27.20 2.30
C THR A 83 -1.49 -27.80 2.71
N LEU A 84 -0.89 -28.66 1.87
CA LEU A 84 0.48 -29.14 2.09
C LEU A 84 1.53 -28.01 2.02
N THR A 85 1.26 -26.96 1.22
CA THR A 85 2.22 -25.89 0.91
C THR A 85 1.87 -24.55 1.55
N ASN A 86 0.60 -24.33 1.92
CA ASN A 86 0.11 -23.08 2.46
C ASN A 86 -0.43 -23.25 3.90
N PRO A 87 -0.09 -22.34 4.84
CA PRO A 87 -0.69 -22.32 6.16
C PRO A 87 -2.19 -21.96 6.09
N GLU A 88 -2.97 -22.45 7.06
CA GLU A 88 -4.32 -21.93 7.30
C GLU A 88 -4.24 -20.47 7.74
N VAL A 89 -5.17 -19.64 7.24
CA VAL A 89 -5.30 -18.23 7.61
C VAL A 89 -6.75 -17.94 7.99
N ARG A 90 -6.94 -17.23 9.12
CA ARG A 90 -8.23 -16.81 9.66
C ARG A 90 -8.17 -15.32 10.00
N ILE A 91 -8.95 -14.50 9.31
CA ILE A 91 -9.09 -13.07 9.55
C ILE A 91 -10.56 -12.77 9.80
N GLN A 92 -10.84 -12.16 10.95
CA GLN A 92 -12.20 -11.81 11.37
C GLN A 92 -12.27 -10.33 11.73
N ILE A 93 -13.33 -9.66 11.29
CA ILE A 93 -13.62 -8.26 11.65
C ILE A 93 -14.86 -8.18 12.52
N ARG A 94 -14.91 -7.15 13.37
CA ARG A 94 -16.10 -6.81 14.15
C ARG A 94 -16.74 -5.53 13.63
N LEU A 95 -18.02 -5.64 13.30
CA LEU A 95 -18.91 -4.54 12.98
C LEU A 95 -19.79 -4.23 14.20
N GLU A 96 -19.79 -2.99 14.67
CA GLU A 96 -20.65 -2.51 15.77
C GLU A 96 -21.50 -1.32 15.30
N ARG A 97 -22.68 -1.14 15.89
CA ARG A 97 -23.55 0.02 15.60
C ARG A 97 -22.86 1.30 16.07
N TYR A 98 -22.75 2.29 15.19
CA TYR A 98 -22.13 3.57 15.55
C TYR A 98 -23.05 4.40 16.46
N PRO A 99 -22.54 5.12 17.47
CA PRO A 99 -23.36 6.01 18.30
C PRO A 99 -23.78 7.27 17.52
N ASN A 100 -25.00 7.72 17.76
CA ASN A 100 -25.54 8.96 17.21
C ASN A 100 -24.91 10.17 17.94
N ARG A 101 -23.84 10.72 17.36
CA ARG A 101 -23.12 11.89 17.89
C ARG A 101 -23.88 13.21 17.80
N ARG A 102 -25.12 13.23 17.30
CA ARG A 102 -26.00 14.41 17.32
C ARG A 102 -26.67 14.64 18.68
N VAL A 103 -26.69 13.64 19.56
CA VAL A 103 -27.26 13.76 20.90
C VAL A 103 -26.31 14.57 21.78
N ASP A 104 -26.55 15.88 21.87
CA ASP A 104 -25.77 16.77 22.74
C ASP A 104 -26.02 16.40 24.21
N PHE A 105 -24.95 16.12 24.95
CA PHE A 105 -24.96 15.80 26.37
C PHE A 105 -25.44 16.99 27.24
N GLY A 106 -25.34 18.23 26.75
CA GLY A 106 -25.67 19.45 27.49
C GLY A 106 -27.01 20.10 27.16
N THR A 107 -27.50 20.03 25.91
CA THR A 107 -28.59 20.92 25.42
C THR A 107 -29.90 20.24 25.03
N VAL A 108 -30.10 18.94 25.28
CA VAL A 108 -31.40 18.30 24.96
C VAL A 108 -32.54 19.04 25.69
N PRO A 109 -33.63 19.46 25.00
CA PRO A 109 -34.73 20.19 25.62
C PRO A 109 -35.49 19.41 26.72
N LYS A 110 -35.17 18.12 26.92
CA LYS A 110 -35.60 17.34 28.09
C LYS A 110 -34.99 17.86 29.40
N CYS A 111 -33.75 18.37 29.38
CA CYS A 111 -33.09 18.92 30.57
C CYS A 111 -33.75 20.21 31.05
N LEU A 112 -34.21 21.08 30.14
CA LEU A 112 -35.00 22.28 30.47
C LEU A 112 -36.37 21.96 31.10
N LEU A 113 -36.88 20.74 30.90
CA LEU A 113 -38.12 20.21 31.52
C LEU A 113 -37.85 19.30 32.72
N GLY A 114 -36.63 19.32 33.30
CA GLY A 114 -36.28 18.52 34.48
C GLY A 114 -36.23 17.00 34.25
N ARG A 115 -36.27 16.53 33.00
CA ARG A 115 -36.17 15.10 32.66
C ARG A 115 -34.72 14.73 32.42
N TYR A 116 -34.06 14.30 33.50
CA TYR A 116 -32.73 13.68 33.44
C TYR A 116 -32.70 12.54 32.41
N ILE A 117 -31.71 12.58 31.52
CA ILE A 117 -31.38 11.45 30.65
C ILE A 117 -30.54 10.47 31.48
N ALA A 118 -30.99 9.22 31.61
CA ALA A 118 -30.22 8.22 32.36
C ALA A 118 -28.88 7.94 31.68
N GLN A 119 -27.83 7.58 32.43
CA GLN A 119 -26.51 7.28 31.87
C GLN A 119 -26.55 6.20 30.76
N ALA A 120 -27.49 5.26 30.87
CA ALA A 120 -27.75 4.19 29.89
C ALA A 120 -28.33 4.72 28.56
N ASP A 121 -28.89 5.93 28.55
CA ASP A 121 -29.65 6.51 27.45
C ASP A 121 -28.83 7.45 26.56
N LEU A 122 -27.60 7.77 27.00
CA LEU A 122 -26.68 8.67 26.32
C LEU A 122 -26.11 8.05 25.03
N VAL A 123 -25.85 6.74 25.04
CA VAL A 123 -25.34 6.01 23.87
C VAL A 123 -26.52 5.49 23.04
N GLN A 124 -27.09 6.37 22.21
CA GLN A 124 -28.15 6.02 21.26
C GLN A 124 -27.50 5.51 19.96
N PRO A 125 -27.80 4.31 19.45
CA PRO A 125 -27.21 3.81 18.21
C PRO A 125 -27.86 4.40 16.96
N THR A 126 -27.09 4.48 15.87
CA THR A 126 -27.61 4.67 14.52
C THR A 126 -27.96 3.32 13.86
N ASN A 127 -28.40 3.40 12.60
CA ASN A 127 -28.63 2.25 11.71
C ASN A 127 -27.47 2.01 10.73
N ALA A 128 -26.27 2.51 11.04
CA ALA A 128 -25.04 2.14 10.36
C ALA A 128 -24.09 1.40 11.30
N THR A 129 -23.23 0.57 10.71
CA THR A 129 -22.19 -0.15 11.44
C THR A 129 -20.81 0.24 10.96
N VAL A 130 -19.88 0.33 11.90
CA VAL A 130 -18.47 0.59 11.61
C VAL A 130 -17.61 -0.57 12.07
N VAL A 131 -16.46 -0.74 11.41
CA VAL A 131 -15.43 -1.65 11.88
C VAL A 131 -14.82 -1.10 13.16
N THR A 132 -14.78 -1.94 14.20
CA THR A 132 -14.26 -1.59 15.53
C THR A 132 -13.03 -2.40 15.94
N GLY A 133 -12.79 -3.53 15.29
CA GLY A 133 -11.63 -4.37 15.54
C GLY A 133 -11.47 -5.48 14.52
N ILE A 134 -10.26 -6.02 14.48
CA ILE A 134 -9.83 -7.12 13.62
C ILE A 134 -9.02 -8.13 14.45
N ALA A 135 -9.22 -9.41 14.16
CA ALA A 135 -8.47 -10.53 14.72
C ALA A 135 -7.83 -11.35 13.59
N LEU A 136 -6.56 -11.69 13.77
CA LEU A 136 -5.66 -12.30 12.80
C LEU A 136 -4.99 -13.53 13.42
N GLU A 137 -5.18 -14.70 12.82
CA GLU A 137 -4.52 -15.93 13.21
C GLU A 137 -4.14 -16.76 11.97
N ALA A 138 -2.93 -17.29 11.94
CA ALA A 138 -2.49 -18.26 10.95
C ALA A 138 -1.81 -19.47 11.63
N THR A 139 -1.69 -20.58 10.90
CA THR A 139 -1.02 -21.79 11.40
C THR A 139 0.36 -21.47 11.98
N GLY A 140 0.63 -21.91 13.22
CA GLY A 140 1.93 -21.72 13.88
C GLY A 140 2.18 -20.33 14.49
N THR A 141 1.36 -19.32 14.14
CA THR A 141 1.54 -17.92 14.55
C THR A 141 0.90 -17.57 15.90
N ASP A 142 1.37 -16.48 16.53
CA ASP A 142 0.66 -15.86 17.66
C ASP A 142 -0.53 -15.03 17.14
N ARG A 143 -1.72 -15.24 17.69
CA ARG A 143 -2.90 -14.45 17.33
C ARG A 143 -2.73 -12.97 17.69
N VAL A 144 -2.98 -12.10 16.73
CA VAL A 144 -3.03 -10.64 16.89
C VAL A 144 -4.46 -10.15 16.83
N VAL A 145 -4.85 -9.29 17.77
CA VAL A 145 -6.15 -8.61 17.80
C VAL A 145 -5.90 -7.13 17.94
N VAL A 146 -6.38 -6.32 17.00
CA VAL A 146 -6.31 -4.86 17.04
C VAL A 146 -7.73 -4.33 17.16
N VAL A 147 -7.98 -3.49 18.15
CA VAL A 147 -9.31 -2.93 18.45
C VAL A 147 -9.17 -1.44 18.66
N ALA A 148 -10.11 -0.63 18.16
CA ALA A 148 -10.18 0.78 18.53
C ALA A 148 -10.39 0.91 20.05
N ARG A 149 -9.84 1.94 20.69
CA ARG A 149 -10.12 2.19 22.10
C ARG A 149 -11.56 2.69 22.28
N LYS A 150 -12.07 2.65 23.51
CA LYS A 150 -13.35 3.29 23.89
C LYS A 150 -13.17 4.81 23.95
N ASP A 151 -14.21 5.55 23.61
CA ASP A 151 -14.21 7.02 23.40
C ASP A 151 -13.33 7.77 24.43
N THR A 152 -13.62 7.63 25.73
CA THR A 152 -12.92 8.30 26.84
C THR A 152 -11.45 7.88 27.07
N ARG A 153 -10.90 6.96 26.27
CA ARG A 153 -9.51 6.46 26.40
C ARG A 153 -8.65 6.68 25.15
N ARG A 154 -9.13 7.44 24.16
CA ARG A 154 -8.45 7.65 22.87
C ARG A 154 -7.33 8.72 22.86
N PHE A 155 -7.19 9.52 23.92
CA PHE A 155 -6.31 10.71 23.89
C PHE A 155 -4.82 10.42 23.59
N ARG A 156 -4.25 9.35 24.16
CA ARG A 156 -2.84 8.94 23.95
C ARG A 156 -2.69 7.83 22.90
N TYR A 157 -3.68 6.95 22.81
CA TYR A 157 -3.65 5.78 21.94
C TYR A 157 -5.00 5.60 21.27
N ARG A 158 -5.02 5.50 19.95
CA ARG A 158 -6.23 5.33 19.13
C ARG A 158 -6.66 3.88 19.09
N THR A 159 -5.71 2.99 18.82
CA THR A 159 -5.90 1.54 18.81
C THR A 159 -5.29 0.87 20.04
N SER A 160 -5.69 -0.37 20.31
CA SER A 160 -5.05 -1.29 21.25
C SER A 160 -4.62 -2.53 20.48
N VAL A 161 -3.31 -2.75 20.41
CA VAL A 161 -2.70 -3.95 19.80
C VAL A 161 -2.52 -5.01 20.87
N ILE A 162 -3.12 -6.18 20.68
CA ILE A 162 -3.08 -7.32 21.61
C ILE A 162 -2.48 -8.52 20.87
N VAL A 163 -1.35 -9.04 21.35
CA VAL A 163 -0.67 -10.21 20.77
C VAL A 163 -0.58 -11.31 21.81
N GLY A 164 -1.10 -12.51 21.50
CA GLY A 164 -1.11 -13.64 22.44
C GLY A 164 -1.91 -13.37 23.72
N ASN A 165 -3.02 -12.62 23.62
CA ASN A 165 -3.81 -12.08 24.74
C ASN A 165 -3.11 -11.02 25.63
N ILE A 166 -1.92 -10.51 25.25
CA ILE A 166 -1.19 -9.47 26.01
C ILE A 166 -1.17 -8.17 25.20
N ILE A 167 -1.51 -7.02 25.82
CA ILE A 167 -1.43 -5.71 25.15
C ILE A 167 0.02 -5.29 24.90
N ARG A 168 0.29 -4.72 23.73
CA ARG A 168 1.63 -4.30 23.29
C ARG A 168 1.64 -2.81 22.96
N TYR A 169 2.63 -2.11 23.50
CA TYR A 169 2.85 -0.67 23.30
C TYR A 169 4.06 -0.46 22.39
N PHE A 170 3.95 0.52 21.50
CA PHE A 170 4.93 0.80 20.44
C PHE A 170 5.51 2.22 20.58
N ASP A 171 5.69 2.70 21.80
CA ASP A 171 6.23 4.03 22.08
C ASP A 171 7.70 4.13 21.63
N ASN A 172 8.55 3.25 22.15
CA ASN A 172 9.99 3.22 21.88
C ASN A 172 10.33 2.37 20.64
N MET A 173 9.80 1.15 20.58
CA MET A 173 10.04 0.20 19.48
C MET A 173 8.83 0.15 18.56
N LYS A 174 8.94 0.81 17.39
CA LYS A 174 7.88 0.87 16.36
C LYS A 174 7.69 -0.43 15.59
N LEU A 175 8.71 -1.27 15.53
CA LEU A 175 8.69 -2.60 14.92
C LEU A 175 8.96 -3.66 16.00
N GLN A 176 8.09 -4.66 16.10
CA GLN A 176 8.21 -5.77 17.04
C GLN A 176 7.90 -7.10 16.31
N LYS A 177 8.77 -8.10 16.48
CA LYS A 177 8.56 -9.45 15.97
C LYS A 177 8.04 -10.36 17.07
N PHE A 178 6.97 -11.10 16.74
CA PHE A 178 6.36 -12.14 17.56
C PHE A 178 6.44 -13.47 16.81
N LYS A 179 5.85 -14.54 17.36
CA LYS A 179 5.95 -15.86 16.73
C LYS A 179 5.21 -15.89 15.38
N GLY A 180 5.96 -15.88 14.28
CA GLY A 180 5.43 -15.89 12.91
C GLY A 180 4.63 -14.64 12.50
N VAL A 181 4.69 -13.57 13.29
CA VAL A 181 4.00 -12.30 13.00
C VAL A 181 4.93 -11.12 13.26
N LEU A 182 5.01 -10.24 12.28
CA LEU A 182 5.62 -8.92 12.39
C LEU A 182 4.53 -7.88 12.64
N VAL A 183 4.70 -7.03 13.65
CA VAL A 183 3.85 -5.84 13.85
C VAL A 183 4.70 -4.59 13.78
N TYR A 184 4.27 -3.64 12.95
CA TYR A 184 4.88 -2.33 12.78
C TYR A 184 3.82 -1.23 12.98
N VAL A 185 4.19 -0.11 13.59
CA VAL A 185 3.33 1.05 13.80
C VAL A 185 3.98 2.25 13.12
N ASN A 186 3.21 3.00 12.34
CA ASN A 186 3.74 4.18 11.66
C ASN A 186 4.27 5.20 12.69
N ASN A 187 5.37 5.87 12.35
CA ASN A 187 5.98 6.91 13.16
C ASN A 187 5.52 8.33 12.77
N VAL A 188 4.85 8.49 11.63
CA VAL A 188 4.30 9.79 11.17
C VAL A 188 3.05 10.18 11.96
N GLU A 189 2.20 9.22 12.30
CA GLU A 189 0.90 9.45 12.95
C GLU A 189 0.96 9.09 14.44
N TYR A 190 0.64 10.05 15.31
CA TYR A 190 0.74 9.87 16.75
C TYR A 190 -0.31 8.92 17.32
N GLY A 191 0.05 8.25 18.42
CA GLY A 191 -0.89 7.46 19.21
C GLY A 191 -1.34 6.14 18.60
N GLN A 192 -0.49 5.47 17.81
CA GLN A 192 -0.82 4.16 17.21
C GLN A 192 -2.08 4.20 16.34
N ALA A 193 -2.27 5.29 15.59
CA ALA A 193 -3.39 5.43 14.65
C ALA A 193 -3.28 4.44 13.47
N GLU A 194 -2.07 4.14 13.02
CA GLU A 194 -1.83 3.23 11.89
C GLU A 194 -0.88 2.07 12.27
N VAL A 195 -1.37 0.85 12.11
CA VAL A 195 -0.73 -0.41 12.50
C VAL A 195 -0.70 -1.36 11.31
N TYR A 196 0.48 -1.90 11.01
CA TYR A 196 0.71 -2.92 10.00
C TYR A 196 1.00 -4.26 10.69
N VAL A 197 0.30 -5.31 10.29
CA VAL A 197 0.49 -6.68 10.76
C VAL A 197 0.81 -7.55 9.56
N VAL A 198 1.93 -8.27 9.58
CA VAL A 198 2.36 -9.17 8.50
C VAL A 198 2.51 -10.57 9.06
N LEU A 199 1.77 -11.51 8.48
CA LEU A 199 1.86 -12.94 8.78
C LEU A 199 3.03 -13.51 7.97
N GLU A 200 4.14 -13.87 8.63
CA GLU A 200 5.42 -14.13 7.94
C GLU A 200 5.36 -15.35 7.01
N GLU A 201 4.79 -16.48 7.47
CA GLU A 201 4.65 -17.71 6.68
C GLU A 201 3.57 -17.56 5.58
N ALA A 202 2.47 -16.87 5.89
CA ALA A 202 1.38 -16.64 4.96
C ALA A 202 1.69 -15.54 3.92
N GLN A 203 2.70 -14.70 4.14
CA GLN A 203 3.04 -13.53 3.31
C GLN A 203 1.85 -12.58 3.07
N ILE A 204 0.90 -12.55 4.01
CA ILE A 204 -0.29 -11.68 3.98
C ILE A 204 -0.02 -10.48 4.88
N GLY A 205 -0.24 -9.29 4.33
CA GLY A 205 -0.15 -8.02 5.05
C GLY A 205 -1.54 -7.47 5.35
N VAL A 206 -1.70 -6.85 6.51
CA VAL A 206 -2.90 -6.10 6.88
C VAL A 206 -2.49 -4.76 7.48
N ARG A 207 -2.94 -3.67 6.87
CA ARG A 207 -2.83 -2.30 7.38
C ARG A 207 -4.15 -1.95 8.04
N ILE A 208 -4.08 -1.43 9.25
CA ILE A 208 -5.19 -1.15 10.15
C ILE A 208 -5.01 0.29 10.60
N ARG A 209 -5.89 1.18 10.15
CA ARG A 209 -5.83 2.63 10.38
C ARG A 209 -7.07 3.03 11.16
N GLU A 210 -6.96 3.83 12.21
CA GLU A 210 -8.15 4.53 12.72
C GLU A 210 -8.63 5.45 11.60
N SER A 211 -9.87 5.27 11.15
CA SER A 211 -10.37 5.96 9.97
C SER A 211 -10.24 7.45 10.19
N TYR A 212 -9.66 8.12 9.20
CA TYR A 212 -9.37 9.54 9.28
C TYR A 212 -8.41 9.82 10.45
N ALA A 213 -7.18 9.29 10.36
CA ALA A 213 -6.06 9.45 11.30
C ALA A 213 -5.49 10.90 11.36
N LEU A 214 -6.40 11.86 11.21
CA LEU A 214 -6.25 13.28 11.41
C LEU A 214 -5.64 13.52 12.80
N ASP A 215 -4.53 14.26 12.83
CA ASP A 215 -4.07 14.91 14.05
C ASP A 215 -5.24 15.75 14.59
N ILE A 216 -5.88 15.27 15.65
CA ILE A 216 -7.02 15.96 16.27
C ILE A 216 -6.67 17.37 16.76
N ALA A 217 -5.40 17.63 17.05
CA ALA A 217 -4.88 18.97 17.30
C ALA A 217 -5.11 19.96 16.12
N ARG A 218 -5.36 19.48 14.90
CA ARG A 218 -5.68 20.27 13.70
C ARG A 218 -7.19 20.46 13.49
N LEU A 219 -8.05 19.78 14.25
CA LEU A 219 -9.50 19.81 14.11
C LEU A 219 -10.15 20.46 15.34
N PRO A 220 -10.39 21.79 15.36
CA PRO A 220 -10.88 22.50 16.55
C PRO A 220 -12.28 22.06 17.02
N MET A 221 -13.04 21.35 16.18
CA MET A 221 -14.39 20.84 16.51
C MET A 221 -14.40 19.40 17.05
N TYR A 222 -13.25 18.70 17.09
CA TYR A 222 -13.17 17.30 17.52
C TYR A 222 -12.32 17.15 18.78
N TYR A 223 -12.96 16.93 19.92
CA TYR A 223 -12.27 16.66 21.18
C TYR A 223 -11.78 15.20 21.30
N GLU A 224 -12.29 14.29 20.47
CA GLU A 224 -11.97 12.87 20.47
C GLU A 224 -12.07 12.26 19.07
N SER A 225 -11.40 11.12 18.85
CA SER A 225 -11.37 10.46 17.53
C SER A 225 -12.66 9.69 17.23
N PRO A 226 -13.00 9.53 15.94
CA PRO A 226 -14.25 8.90 15.53
C PRO A 226 -14.32 7.41 15.90
N GLY A 227 -13.18 6.71 16.02
CA GLY A 227 -13.15 5.36 16.60
C GLY A 227 -13.78 4.27 15.73
N LEU A 228 -13.74 4.47 14.41
CA LEU A 228 -13.87 3.40 13.43
C LEU A 228 -12.48 3.06 12.85
N LEU A 229 -12.34 1.90 12.24
CA LEU A 229 -11.09 1.42 11.64
C LEU A 229 -11.26 1.18 10.15
N ASP A 230 -10.32 1.65 9.34
CA ASP A 230 -10.16 1.22 7.96
C ASP A 230 -9.16 0.06 7.91
N ILE A 231 -9.43 -0.93 7.07
CA ILE A 231 -8.64 -2.15 6.95
C ILE A 231 -8.27 -2.37 5.48
N GLU A 232 -6.98 -2.32 5.18
CA GLU A 232 -6.41 -2.68 3.89
C GLU A 232 -5.68 -4.02 4.01
N LEU A 233 -6.08 -4.99 3.19
CA LEU A 233 -5.61 -6.37 3.19
C LEU A 233 -4.85 -6.63 1.88
N SER A 234 -3.64 -7.21 1.96
CA SER A 234 -2.87 -7.66 0.80
C SER A 234 -2.66 -9.17 0.82
N VAL A 235 -3.05 -9.84 -0.27
CA VAL A 235 -2.97 -11.30 -0.44
C VAL A 235 -2.09 -11.62 -1.65
N PRO A 236 -1.04 -12.45 -1.50
CA PRO A 236 -0.15 -12.77 -2.61
C PRO A 236 -0.81 -13.75 -3.62
N PRO A 237 -0.46 -13.70 -4.92
CA PRO A 237 -1.20 -14.43 -5.96
C PRO A 237 -1.17 -15.95 -5.87
N ARG A 238 -0.21 -16.51 -5.12
CA ARG A 238 -0.10 -17.94 -4.76
C ARG A 238 -1.36 -18.56 -4.12
N TYR A 239 -2.32 -17.74 -3.70
CA TYR A 239 -3.62 -18.14 -3.17
C TYR A 239 -4.75 -18.17 -4.23
N GLY A 240 -4.45 -18.03 -5.52
CA GLY A 240 -5.47 -18.02 -6.58
C GLY A 240 -6.30 -16.74 -6.61
N VAL A 241 -5.63 -15.60 -6.44
CA VAL A 241 -6.21 -14.24 -6.45
C VAL A 241 -5.29 -13.34 -7.27
N GLU A 242 -5.73 -12.88 -8.42
CA GLU A 242 -4.91 -12.05 -9.32
C GLU A 242 -4.87 -10.59 -8.84
N PRO A 243 -3.75 -9.87 -8.99
CA PRO A 243 -3.67 -8.44 -8.63
C PRO A 243 -4.57 -7.54 -9.48
N THR A 244 -4.93 -7.98 -10.69
CA THR A 244 -5.95 -7.34 -11.55
C THR A 244 -7.37 -7.51 -11.00
N GLY A 245 -7.60 -8.44 -10.07
CA GLY A 245 -8.92 -8.85 -9.59
C GLY A 245 -9.73 -9.67 -10.60
N GLU A 246 -9.14 -10.03 -11.73
CA GLU A 246 -9.74 -10.95 -12.68
C GLU A 246 -9.81 -12.37 -12.10
N ARG A 247 -10.71 -13.17 -12.67
CA ARG A 247 -10.81 -14.61 -12.39
C ARG A 247 -10.49 -15.32 -13.70
N HIS A 248 -9.45 -16.12 -13.69
CA HIS A 248 -9.25 -17.13 -14.73
C HIS A 248 -10.55 -17.91 -14.96
N PHE A 249 -11.09 -17.77 -16.17
CA PHE A 249 -12.48 -18.13 -16.46
C PHE A 249 -12.64 -19.65 -16.52
N ARG A 250 -13.41 -20.20 -15.56
CA ARG A 250 -13.54 -21.63 -15.24
C ARG A 250 -12.26 -22.26 -14.67
N ALA A 251 -12.47 -23.33 -13.91
CA ALA A 251 -11.42 -24.30 -13.63
C ALA A 251 -10.72 -24.66 -14.95
N SER A 252 -9.38 -24.58 -14.94
CA SER A 252 -8.55 -25.25 -15.95
C SER A 252 -9.05 -26.69 -16.09
N PRO A 253 -9.06 -27.30 -17.30
CA PRO A 253 -9.55 -28.67 -17.52
C PRO A 253 -8.83 -29.73 -16.68
N PHE A 254 -7.78 -29.34 -15.94
CA PHE A 254 -7.11 -30.11 -14.91
C PHE A 254 -7.31 -29.49 -13.51
N PRO A 255 -8.48 -29.65 -12.87
CA PRO A 255 -8.69 -29.18 -11.49
C PRO A 255 -7.73 -29.83 -10.47
N ASN A 256 -7.09 -30.95 -10.86
CA ASN A 256 -6.18 -31.74 -10.04
C ASN A 256 -4.70 -31.36 -10.19
N LEU A 257 -4.32 -30.43 -11.08
CA LEU A 257 -2.89 -30.09 -11.31
C LEU A 257 -2.41 -28.88 -10.47
N PHE A 258 -3.26 -27.88 -10.28
CA PHE A 258 -2.94 -26.65 -9.53
C PHE A 258 -4.10 -26.29 -8.61
N GLN A 259 -4.27 -27.05 -7.54
CA GLN A 259 -5.36 -26.86 -6.58
C GLN A 259 -5.05 -25.69 -5.63
N PHE A 260 -5.25 -24.46 -6.13
CA PHE A 260 -5.24 -23.26 -5.30
C PHE A 260 -6.30 -23.39 -4.19
N PRO A 261 -5.99 -23.02 -2.92
CA PRO A 261 -6.96 -23.10 -1.84
C PRO A 261 -8.12 -22.11 -2.09
N PRO A 262 -9.38 -22.52 -1.86
CA PRO A 262 -10.51 -21.61 -2.03
C PRO A 262 -10.48 -20.51 -0.98
N VAL A 263 -10.11 -19.30 -1.41
CA VAL A 263 -10.19 -18.09 -0.59
C VAL A 263 -11.66 -17.69 -0.43
N SER A 264 -12.10 -17.44 0.80
CA SER A 264 -13.49 -17.08 1.12
C SER A 264 -13.57 -16.01 2.21
N GLY A 265 -14.70 -15.31 2.32
CA GLY A 265 -14.94 -14.28 3.33
C GLY A 265 -15.50 -12.98 2.74
N LEU A 266 -15.71 -11.95 3.55
CA LEU A 266 -16.20 -10.65 3.06
C LEU A 266 -15.29 -10.01 2.00
N SER A 267 -13.98 -10.30 1.99
CA SER A 267 -13.05 -9.82 0.95
C SER A 267 -13.10 -10.63 -0.35
N ARG A 268 -13.84 -11.75 -0.38
CA ARG A 268 -14.11 -12.59 -1.56
C ARG A 268 -15.46 -13.34 -1.39
N PRO A 269 -16.61 -12.63 -1.47
CA PRO A 269 -17.88 -13.10 -0.90
C PRO A 269 -18.58 -14.19 -1.71
N ASN A 270 -18.35 -14.21 -3.02
CA ASN A 270 -18.86 -15.25 -3.92
C ASN A 270 -17.68 -15.78 -4.76
N PRO A 271 -17.00 -16.85 -4.36
CA PRO A 271 -15.83 -17.37 -5.08
C PRO A 271 -16.17 -17.95 -6.47
N GLU A 272 -17.44 -18.29 -6.75
CA GLU A 272 -17.87 -18.90 -8.02
C GLU A 272 -18.48 -17.91 -9.04
N GLY A 273 -18.86 -16.70 -8.59
CA GLY A 273 -19.45 -15.66 -9.44
C GLY A 273 -18.49 -15.01 -10.46
N GLN A 274 -18.90 -13.85 -11.00
CA GLN A 274 -18.05 -13.01 -11.85
C GLN A 274 -17.22 -12.02 -11.01
N SER A 275 -16.02 -11.66 -11.47
CA SER A 275 -15.25 -10.54 -10.91
C SER A 275 -15.98 -9.21 -11.11
N GLY A 276 -15.70 -8.25 -10.23
CA GLY A 276 -15.99 -6.86 -10.51
C GLY A 276 -15.02 -6.28 -11.54
N MET A 277 -15.33 -5.09 -12.05
CA MET A 277 -14.46 -4.35 -12.94
C MET A 277 -13.56 -3.39 -12.15
N LEU A 278 -12.28 -3.33 -12.51
CA LEU A 278 -11.37 -2.34 -11.95
C LEU A 278 -11.84 -0.91 -12.29
N ASN A 279 -11.63 0.04 -11.37
CA ASN A 279 -11.94 1.47 -11.51
C ASN A 279 -13.42 1.88 -11.71
N ILE A 280 -14.40 0.96 -11.78
CA ILE A 280 -15.83 1.33 -11.80
C ILE A 280 -16.26 1.85 -10.40
N PRO A 281 -16.94 3.00 -10.28
CA PRO A 281 -17.42 3.50 -8.99
C PRO A 281 -18.51 2.60 -8.39
N LEU A 282 -18.63 2.65 -7.06
CA LEU A 282 -19.72 2.01 -6.32
C LEU A 282 -21.06 2.70 -6.67
N THR A 283 -22.14 1.95 -6.84
CA THR A 283 -23.48 2.50 -7.14
C THR A 283 -24.43 2.39 -5.96
N LEU A 284 -25.54 3.14 -5.99
CA LEU A 284 -26.58 3.08 -4.95
C LEU A 284 -27.25 1.69 -4.83
N ASN A 285 -27.22 0.89 -5.90
CA ASN A 285 -27.78 -0.46 -5.89
C ASN A 285 -26.89 -1.44 -5.11
N ASP A 286 -25.61 -1.12 -4.93
CA ASP A 286 -24.63 -1.94 -4.21
C ASP A 286 -24.64 -1.68 -2.69
N VAL A 287 -25.49 -0.74 -2.23
CA VAL A 287 -25.63 -0.35 -0.83
C VAL A 287 -26.66 -1.27 -0.15
N ASN A 288 -26.19 -2.18 0.70
CA ASN A 288 -27.00 -3.13 1.47
C ASN A 288 -27.96 -3.99 0.62
N ALA A 289 -27.60 -4.30 -0.64
CA ALA A 289 -28.41 -5.10 -1.56
C ALA A 289 -28.91 -6.42 -0.91
N GLY A 290 -30.23 -6.55 -0.71
CA GLY A 290 -30.82 -7.56 0.17
C GLY A 290 -30.39 -9.01 -0.11
N GLY A 291 -30.23 -9.39 -1.38
CA GLY A 291 -29.73 -10.73 -1.76
C GLY A 291 -28.29 -10.98 -1.31
N ILE A 292 -27.40 -9.98 -1.47
CA ILE A 292 -26.01 -10.06 -1.04
C ILE A 292 -25.94 -10.07 0.49
N VAL A 293 -26.65 -9.15 1.16
CA VAL A 293 -26.66 -9.05 2.63
C VAL A 293 -27.05 -10.38 3.29
N GLN A 294 -28.11 -11.04 2.83
CA GLN A 294 -28.52 -12.34 3.37
C GLN A 294 -27.47 -13.43 3.12
N GLN A 295 -26.85 -13.46 1.93
CA GLN A 295 -25.76 -14.40 1.61
C GLN A 295 -24.52 -14.19 2.50
N LEU A 296 -24.13 -12.94 2.75
CA LEU A 296 -22.98 -12.61 3.63
C LEU A 296 -23.27 -13.01 5.08
N ILE A 297 -24.51 -12.78 5.53
CA ILE A 297 -24.97 -13.16 6.88
C ILE A 297 -24.99 -14.68 7.04
N SER A 298 -25.53 -15.45 6.08
CA SER A 298 -25.56 -16.91 6.17
C SER A 298 -24.17 -17.54 6.12
N ASN A 299 -23.29 -17.01 5.27
CA ASN A 299 -22.04 -17.67 4.93
C ASN A 299 -20.86 -17.29 5.83
N TYR A 300 -20.83 -16.06 6.36
CA TYR A 300 -19.63 -15.49 7.00
C TYR A 300 -19.88 -14.89 8.40
N ARG A 301 -21.12 -14.80 8.88
CA ARG A 301 -21.40 -14.37 10.27
C ARG A 301 -21.01 -15.48 11.25
N ILE A 302 -20.24 -15.13 12.28
CA ILE A 302 -19.88 -16.08 13.32
C ILE A 302 -21.08 -16.31 14.25
N PRO A 303 -21.47 -17.57 14.54
CA PRO A 303 -22.62 -17.86 15.38
C PRO A 303 -22.44 -17.29 16.79
N GLY A 304 -23.51 -16.74 17.35
CA GLY A 304 -23.48 -16.04 18.65
C GLY A 304 -22.92 -14.60 18.59
N SER A 305 -22.56 -14.07 17.42
CA SER A 305 -22.04 -12.70 17.28
C SER A 305 -23.05 -11.75 16.62
N GLY A 306 -23.50 -10.77 17.42
CA GLY A 306 -24.46 -9.75 17.01
C GLY A 306 -25.88 -10.25 16.69
N GLY A 307 -26.73 -9.30 16.30
CA GLY A 307 -28.12 -9.56 15.93
C GLY A 307 -29.06 -9.89 17.09
N ASP A 308 -30.34 -10.05 16.76
CA ASP A 308 -31.37 -10.45 17.72
C ASP A 308 -31.08 -11.87 18.24
N LYS A 309 -30.85 -12.01 19.55
CA LYS A 309 -30.48 -13.30 20.19
C LYS A 309 -31.51 -14.43 19.93
N ARG A 310 -32.73 -14.07 19.54
CA ARG A 310 -33.84 -14.98 19.21
C ARG A 310 -33.80 -15.52 17.77
N MET A 311 -33.07 -14.88 16.85
CA MET A 311 -32.90 -15.31 15.45
C MET A 311 -31.60 -16.07 15.20
N GLN A 312 -30.81 -16.37 16.24
CA GLN A 312 -29.58 -17.15 16.15
C GLN A 312 -29.85 -18.66 15.97
N GLN A 313 -30.56 -19.04 14.90
CA GLN A 313 -30.48 -20.41 14.39
C GLN A 313 -29.03 -20.70 13.95
N LYS A 314 -28.55 -21.91 14.22
CA LYS A 314 -27.24 -22.38 13.72
C LYS A 314 -27.34 -22.66 12.23
N ILE A 315 -27.35 -21.61 11.41
CA ILE A 315 -27.16 -21.72 9.97
C ILE A 315 -25.74 -22.27 9.75
N PRO A 316 -25.55 -23.35 8.97
CA PRO A 316 -24.21 -23.79 8.60
C PRO A 316 -23.56 -22.71 7.72
N LEU A 317 -22.39 -22.24 8.13
CA LEU A 317 -21.58 -21.31 7.32
C LEU A 317 -21.15 -21.99 6.01
N ALA A 318 -20.62 -21.20 5.07
CA ALA A 318 -20.01 -21.74 3.86
C ALA A 318 -18.97 -22.83 4.20
N ALA A 319 -18.98 -23.91 3.40
CA ALA A 319 -18.23 -25.12 3.70
C ALA A 319 -16.73 -24.82 3.95
N GLY A 320 -16.24 -25.22 5.12
CA GLY A 320 -14.86 -25.01 5.55
C GLY A 320 -14.62 -23.77 6.42
N VAL A 321 -15.53 -22.78 6.46
CA VAL A 321 -15.32 -21.55 7.27
C VAL A 321 -15.41 -21.86 8.78
N PRO A 322 -14.39 -21.52 9.59
CA PRO A 322 -14.40 -21.76 11.03
C PRO A 322 -15.50 -20.99 11.77
N THR A 323 -16.18 -21.66 12.71
CA THR A 323 -17.24 -21.09 13.57
C THR A 323 -16.71 -20.43 14.86
N GLU A 324 -15.40 -20.48 15.09
CA GLU A 324 -14.77 -19.95 16.31
C GLU A 324 -14.61 -18.43 16.26
N ASN A 325 -15.06 -17.73 17.30
CA ASN A 325 -14.90 -16.28 17.43
C ASN A 325 -13.52 -15.92 17.99
N LEU A 326 -12.60 -15.46 17.14
CA LEU A 326 -11.21 -15.14 17.50
C LEU A 326 -11.07 -14.04 18.57
N PHE A 327 -12.11 -13.22 18.80
CA PHE A 327 -12.08 -12.20 19.85
C PHE A 327 -12.34 -12.77 21.25
N THR A 328 -13.12 -13.86 21.35
CA THR A 328 -13.56 -14.43 22.64
C THR A 328 -12.92 -15.78 22.95
N THR A 329 -12.71 -16.64 21.96
CA THR A 329 -11.96 -17.90 22.13
C THR A 329 -10.49 -17.59 22.45
N SER A 330 -9.74 -18.55 22.98
CA SER A 330 -8.29 -18.44 23.08
C SER A 330 -7.62 -19.81 23.18
N GLN A 331 -6.43 -19.93 22.57
CA GLN A 331 -5.55 -21.08 22.73
C GLN A 331 -5.23 -21.31 24.21
N ASP A 332 -5.02 -22.56 24.63
CA ASP A 332 -4.82 -22.94 26.04
C ASP A 332 -3.60 -22.26 26.68
N SER A 333 -2.53 -22.06 25.91
CA SER A 333 -1.36 -21.25 26.30
C SER A 333 -1.74 -19.83 26.72
N ALA A 334 -2.67 -19.21 25.99
CA ALA A 334 -3.09 -17.83 26.14
C ALA A 334 -4.27 -17.65 27.13
N LYS A 335 -4.97 -18.72 27.52
CA LYS A 335 -6.04 -18.67 28.54
C LYS A 335 -5.55 -18.14 29.89
N LYS A 336 -4.28 -18.35 30.23
CA LYS A 336 -3.64 -17.82 31.45
C LYS A 336 -3.71 -16.29 31.56
N PHE A 337 -3.76 -15.58 30.42
CA PHE A 337 -3.86 -14.12 30.36
C PHE A 337 -5.31 -13.61 30.25
N ALA A 338 -6.32 -14.50 30.34
CA ALA A 338 -7.73 -14.11 30.26
C ALA A 338 -8.26 -13.39 31.52
N VAL A 339 -7.49 -13.38 32.61
CA VAL A 339 -7.84 -12.69 33.87
C VAL A 339 -7.63 -11.17 33.78
N PHE A 340 -6.74 -10.71 32.91
CA PHE A 340 -6.37 -9.30 32.84
C PHE A 340 -7.43 -8.44 32.10
N PRO A 341 -7.57 -7.14 32.40
CA PRO A 341 -8.58 -6.25 31.78
C PRO A 341 -8.57 -6.22 30.24
N GLU A 342 -7.42 -6.51 29.63
CA GLU A 342 -7.21 -6.68 28.19
C GLU A 342 -8.16 -7.73 27.59
N ALA A 343 -8.48 -8.80 28.35
CA ALA A 343 -9.44 -9.81 27.94
C ALA A 343 -10.87 -9.26 27.86
N ALA A 344 -11.22 -8.28 28.71
CA ALA A 344 -12.49 -7.56 28.59
C ALA A 344 -12.44 -6.53 27.45
N MET A 345 -11.29 -5.90 27.17
CA MET A 345 -11.14 -4.97 26.03
C MET A 345 -11.33 -5.66 24.68
N LYS A 346 -10.81 -6.88 24.51
CA LYS A 346 -11.03 -7.66 23.28
C LYS A 346 -12.44 -8.26 23.19
N ALA A 347 -13.07 -8.67 24.31
CA ALA A 347 -14.29 -9.46 24.27
C ALA A 347 -15.58 -8.62 24.32
N LEU A 348 -15.57 -7.47 25.01
CA LEU A 348 -16.73 -6.58 25.11
C LEU A 348 -16.86 -5.70 23.86
N PRO A 349 -18.07 -5.24 23.53
CA PRO A 349 -18.25 -4.22 22.52
C PRO A 349 -17.64 -2.87 22.95
N ILE A 350 -17.25 -2.06 21.99
CA ILE A 350 -16.89 -0.64 22.18
C ILE A 350 -18.17 0.15 22.46
N TYR A 351 -19.10 0.13 21.51
CA TYR A 351 -20.33 0.93 21.51
C TYR A 351 -21.47 0.15 22.16
N LYS A 352 -21.34 -0.13 23.47
CA LYS A 352 -22.40 -0.79 24.24
C LYS A 352 -23.59 0.16 24.45
N THR A 353 -24.73 -0.21 23.90
CA THR A 353 -26.02 0.48 24.10
C THR A 353 -26.82 -0.16 25.24
N ALA A 354 -27.88 0.50 25.70
CA ALA A 354 -28.86 -0.11 26.60
C ALA A 354 -29.74 -1.13 25.87
N GLU A 355 -30.19 -2.18 26.57
CA GLU A 355 -30.95 -3.31 26.01
C GLU A 355 -32.23 -2.90 25.26
N ARG A 356 -32.86 -1.78 25.68
CA ARG A 356 -34.01 -1.18 25.00
C ARG A 356 -33.73 -0.72 23.56
N PHE A 357 -32.46 -0.49 23.20
CA PHE A 357 -32.03 -0.13 21.86
C PHE A 357 -31.60 -1.37 21.03
N GLU A 358 -31.55 -2.56 21.63
CA GLU A 358 -31.32 -3.82 20.91
C GLU A 358 -32.61 -4.36 20.27
N SER A 359 -33.79 -3.99 20.78
CA SER A 359 -35.09 -4.58 20.40
C SER A 359 -36.19 -3.55 20.12
N GLY A 360 -37.33 -4.03 19.58
CA GLY A 360 -38.51 -3.19 19.32
C GLY A 360 -38.27 -2.15 18.21
N PRO A 361 -38.77 -0.91 18.35
CA PRO A 361 -38.67 0.12 17.30
C PRO A 361 -37.23 0.62 17.07
N HIS A 362 -36.30 0.31 17.99
CA HIS A 362 -34.90 0.69 17.90
C HIS A 362 -33.98 -0.44 17.41
N ARG A 363 -34.55 -1.59 17.03
CA ARG A 363 -33.79 -2.70 16.44
C ARG A 363 -32.97 -2.19 15.25
N PHE A 364 -31.82 -2.79 15.02
CA PHE A 364 -31.03 -2.49 13.85
C PHE A 364 -31.80 -2.85 12.57
N VAL A 365 -31.86 -1.92 11.62
CA VAL A 365 -32.39 -2.13 10.27
C VAL A 365 -31.43 -1.45 9.30
N PRO A 366 -30.74 -2.19 8.42
CA PRO A 366 -29.89 -1.57 7.40
C PRO A 366 -30.76 -0.72 6.46
N LYS A 367 -30.25 0.45 6.05
CA LYS A 367 -30.92 1.29 5.04
C LYS A 367 -30.28 1.01 3.68
N ASP A 368 -31.07 0.54 2.72
CA ASP A 368 -30.64 0.32 1.35
C ASP A 368 -30.38 1.65 0.63
N GLY A 369 -29.55 1.68 -0.42
CA GLY A 369 -29.18 2.93 -1.09
C GLY A 369 -30.37 3.74 -1.62
N MET A 370 -31.44 3.07 -2.07
CA MET A 370 -32.70 3.72 -2.45
C MET A 370 -33.40 4.38 -1.25
N MET A 371 -33.38 3.75 -0.07
CA MET A 371 -33.93 4.34 1.16
C MET A 371 -33.10 5.56 1.62
N VAL A 372 -31.77 5.50 1.48
CA VAL A 372 -30.87 6.62 1.80
C VAL A 372 -31.11 7.81 0.85
N ASN A 373 -31.27 7.56 -0.44
CA ASN A 373 -31.61 8.59 -1.43
C ASN A 373 -32.99 9.22 -1.17
N GLN A 374 -34.00 8.39 -0.88
CA GLN A 374 -35.35 8.86 -0.55
C GLN A 374 -35.36 9.68 0.75
N LEU A 375 -34.61 9.26 1.77
CA LEU A 375 -34.40 10.01 3.00
C LEU A 375 -33.77 11.38 2.70
N LEU A 376 -32.66 11.42 1.96
CA LEU A 376 -31.99 12.66 1.57
C LEU A 376 -32.93 13.63 0.85
N ARG A 377 -33.64 13.17 -0.17
CA ARG A 377 -34.60 13.99 -0.92
C ARG A 377 -35.72 14.52 -0.03
N THR A 378 -36.32 13.66 0.80
CA THR A 378 -37.38 14.06 1.72
C THR A 378 -36.88 15.11 2.72
N CYS A 379 -35.69 14.93 3.29
CA CYS A 379 -35.10 15.86 4.23
C CYS A 379 -34.67 17.19 3.59
N HIS A 380 -34.19 17.15 2.34
CA HIS A 380 -33.88 18.31 1.53
C HIS A 380 -35.14 19.13 1.22
N ASP A 381 -36.21 18.47 0.78
CA ASP A 381 -37.47 19.13 0.44
C ASP A 381 -38.13 19.74 1.70
N LEU A 382 -38.01 19.07 2.85
CA LEU A 382 -38.44 19.63 4.15
C LEU A 382 -37.61 20.83 4.61
N GLN A 383 -36.33 20.91 4.24
CA GLN A 383 -35.46 22.05 4.55
C GLN A 383 -35.82 23.28 3.69
N ILE A 384 -36.07 23.09 2.39
CA ILE A 384 -36.35 24.19 1.45
C ILE A 384 -37.82 24.61 1.49
N ASN A 385 -38.75 23.65 1.53
CA ASN A 385 -40.19 23.88 1.47
C ASN A 385 -40.88 23.38 2.76
N PRO A 386 -40.63 24.01 3.93
CA PRO A 386 -41.31 23.62 5.15
C PRO A 386 -42.83 23.79 4.98
N PRO A 387 -43.67 22.79 5.35
CA PRO A 387 -45.11 22.85 5.11
C PRO A 387 -45.77 23.93 5.98
N LEU A 388 -46.05 25.09 5.37
CA LEU A 388 -46.64 26.25 6.04
C LEU A 388 -48.16 26.11 6.27
N ASN A 389 -48.85 25.27 5.47
CA ASN A 389 -50.31 25.16 5.42
C ASN A 389 -50.86 23.75 5.75
N SER A 390 -50.08 22.87 6.39
CA SER A 390 -50.57 21.53 6.77
C SER A 390 -51.41 21.55 8.06
N ILE A 391 -52.34 20.59 8.16
CA ILE A 391 -53.17 20.34 9.34
C ILE A 391 -52.25 20.13 10.56
N SER A 392 -52.63 20.65 11.73
CA SER A 392 -51.80 20.68 12.95
C SER A 392 -51.09 19.37 13.29
N ILE A 393 -51.81 18.24 13.22
CA ILE A 393 -51.28 16.89 13.48
C ILE A 393 -50.21 16.50 12.44
N GLN A 394 -50.47 16.76 11.16
CA GLN A 394 -49.56 16.43 10.06
C GLN A 394 -48.28 17.27 10.14
N ARG A 395 -48.40 18.53 10.59
CA ARG A 395 -47.27 19.43 10.86
C ARG A 395 -46.39 18.93 12.02
N GLN A 396 -46.99 18.42 13.10
CA GLN A 396 -46.26 17.81 14.22
C GLN A 396 -45.52 16.53 13.79
N LEU A 397 -46.15 15.65 13.03
CA LEU A 397 -45.52 14.42 12.53
C LEU A 397 -44.31 14.71 11.63
N ILE A 398 -44.44 15.69 10.72
CA ILE A 398 -43.35 16.10 9.83
C ILE A 398 -42.19 16.73 10.62
N GLN A 399 -42.48 17.56 11.62
CA GLN A 399 -41.44 18.13 12.50
C GLN A 399 -40.74 17.06 13.35
N GLN A 400 -41.48 16.06 13.86
CA GLN A 400 -40.88 14.93 14.59
C GLN A 400 -39.99 14.07 13.69
N PHE A 401 -40.41 13.81 12.44
CA PHE A 401 -39.59 13.09 11.47
C PHE A 401 -38.31 13.87 11.13
N GLY A 402 -38.44 15.16 10.79
CA GLY A 402 -37.31 16.04 10.49
C GLY A 402 -36.32 16.21 11.64
N SER A 403 -36.80 16.18 12.90
CA SER A 403 -35.93 16.27 14.08
C SER A 403 -35.18 14.98 14.42
N ASN A 404 -35.70 13.80 14.01
CA ASN A 404 -35.20 12.50 14.48
C ASN A 404 -34.46 11.71 13.39
N GLU A 405 -34.87 11.79 12.13
CA GLU A 405 -34.32 10.95 11.05
C GLU A 405 -33.49 11.70 9.99
N CYS A 406 -33.69 13.01 9.84
CA CYS A 406 -32.96 13.79 8.85
C CYS A 406 -31.55 14.15 9.32
N PRO A 407 -30.52 14.18 8.45
CA PRO A 407 -29.20 14.72 8.77
C PRO A 407 -29.28 16.24 9.05
N ASN A 408 -28.20 16.83 9.59
CA ASN A 408 -28.16 18.27 9.90
C ASN A 408 -28.35 19.13 8.64
N ASN A 409 -27.57 18.84 7.59
CA ASN A 409 -27.48 19.67 6.37
C ASN A 409 -27.66 18.81 5.09
N PRO A 410 -28.89 18.36 4.75
CA PRO A 410 -29.10 17.50 3.56
C PRO A 410 -28.70 18.15 2.23
N SER A 411 -28.84 19.48 2.06
CA SER A 411 -28.35 20.17 0.85
C SER A 411 -26.82 20.12 0.71
N GLU A 412 -26.07 20.24 1.81
CA GLU A 412 -24.61 20.20 1.82
C GLU A 412 -24.07 18.80 1.48
N ILE A 413 -24.77 17.75 1.92
CA ILE A 413 -24.44 16.36 1.55
C ILE A 413 -24.52 16.17 0.03
N LEU A 414 -25.56 16.71 -0.60
CA LEU A 414 -25.76 16.58 -2.05
C LEU A 414 -24.78 17.44 -2.86
N SER A 415 -24.40 18.63 -2.38
CA SER A 415 -23.41 19.47 -3.06
C SER A 415 -22.00 18.92 -2.98
N ASP A 416 -21.61 18.39 -1.80
CA ASP A 416 -20.21 18.11 -1.51
C ASP A 416 -19.79 16.69 -1.91
N CYS A 417 -20.70 15.71 -1.78
CA CYS A 417 -20.41 14.33 -2.19
C CYS A 417 -20.69 14.06 -3.67
N GLY A 418 -21.58 14.81 -4.33
CA GLY A 418 -22.01 14.54 -5.70
C GLY A 418 -22.49 13.09 -5.87
N ASP A 419 -21.95 12.38 -6.87
CA ASP A 419 -22.28 10.98 -7.16
C ASP A 419 -21.51 9.94 -6.30
N SER A 420 -20.65 10.38 -5.37
CA SER A 420 -19.79 9.47 -4.62
C SER A 420 -20.55 8.75 -3.48
N VAL A 421 -20.94 7.51 -3.76
CA VAL A 421 -21.74 6.68 -2.84
C VAL A 421 -21.12 6.48 -1.44
N PRO A 422 -19.80 6.26 -1.27
CA PRO A 422 -19.19 6.18 0.07
C PRO A 422 -19.36 7.47 0.89
N CYS A 423 -19.19 8.64 0.27
CA CYS A 423 -19.38 9.94 0.91
C CYS A 423 -20.84 10.16 1.29
N LEU A 424 -21.77 9.94 0.34
CA LEU A 424 -23.21 10.08 0.57
C LEU A 424 -23.66 9.18 1.73
N TYR A 425 -23.20 7.93 1.77
CA TYR A 425 -23.59 6.98 2.81
C TYR A 425 -22.99 7.34 4.19
N ASP A 426 -21.69 7.60 4.27
CA ASP A 426 -21.03 7.94 5.54
C ASP A 426 -21.52 9.28 6.09
N TYR A 427 -21.67 10.31 5.25
CA TYR A 427 -22.16 11.62 5.70
C TYR A 427 -23.63 11.52 6.16
N THR A 428 -24.51 10.82 5.43
CA THR A 428 -25.91 10.66 5.88
C THR A 428 -26.04 9.87 7.17
N MET A 429 -25.35 8.73 7.28
CA MET A 429 -25.59 7.77 8.36
C MET A 429 -24.77 8.05 9.63
N LEU A 430 -23.61 8.71 9.49
CA LEU A 430 -22.79 9.18 10.62
C LEU A 430 -23.07 10.67 10.95
N ASN A 431 -23.85 11.37 10.11
CA ASN A 431 -24.24 12.78 10.25
C ASN A 431 -23.05 13.73 10.49
N SER A 432 -21.95 13.52 9.75
CA SER A 432 -20.72 14.30 9.91
C SER A 432 -20.00 14.58 8.58
N LYS A 433 -19.80 15.86 8.29
CA LYS A 433 -19.13 16.34 7.07
C LYS A 433 -17.70 15.84 6.95
N ALA A 434 -16.92 15.91 8.05
CA ALA A 434 -15.52 15.52 8.01
C ALA A 434 -15.34 14.02 7.68
N LEU A 435 -16.22 13.16 8.22
CA LEU A 435 -16.18 11.73 7.92
C LEU A 435 -16.59 11.46 6.45
N GLY A 436 -17.63 12.14 5.94
CA GLY A 436 -18.04 12.02 4.54
C GLY A 436 -16.98 12.47 3.54
N MET A 437 -16.40 13.66 3.74
CA MET A 437 -15.37 14.21 2.86
C MET A 437 -14.09 13.38 2.88
N GLU A 438 -13.68 12.87 4.05
CA GLU A 438 -12.48 12.06 4.14
C GLU A 438 -12.71 10.63 3.61
N ALA A 439 -13.94 10.09 3.69
CA ALA A 439 -14.32 8.86 2.98
C ALA A 439 -14.20 9.00 1.46
N LEU A 440 -14.48 10.17 0.89
CA LEU A 440 -14.26 10.49 -0.53
C LEU A 440 -12.76 10.54 -0.86
N ASN A 441 -11.97 11.24 -0.04
CA ASN A 441 -10.53 11.37 -0.22
C ASN A 441 -9.81 10.01 -0.17
N GLU A 442 -10.06 9.21 0.89
CA GLU A 442 -9.45 7.89 1.07
C GLU A 442 -9.93 6.90 0.00
N TRP A 443 -11.19 6.96 -0.45
CA TRP A 443 -11.68 6.14 -1.57
C TRP A 443 -10.91 6.42 -2.87
N ASN A 444 -10.76 7.69 -3.22
CA ASN A 444 -10.03 8.10 -4.43
C ASN A 444 -8.54 7.75 -4.32
N SER A 445 -7.93 8.01 -3.17
CA SER A 445 -6.55 7.61 -2.83
C SER A 445 -6.35 6.11 -2.99
N PHE A 446 -7.25 5.28 -2.46
CA PHE A 446 -7.21 3.82 -2.59
C PHE A 446 -7.37 3.36 -4.04
N VAL A 447 -8.32 3.93 -4.80
CA VAL A 447 -8.51 3.57 -6.22
C VAL A 447 -7.25 3.88 -7.04
N THR A 448 -6.67 5.08 -6.88
CA THR A 448 -5.41 5.44 -7.55
C THR A 448 -4.26 4.54 -7.11
N GLY A 449 -4.09 4.35 -5.79
CA GLY A 449 -3.05 3.51 -5.20
C GLY A 449 -3.12 2.06 -5.66
N ARG A 450 -4.31 1.46 -5.67
CA ARG A 450 -4.56 0.12 -6.22
C ARG A 450 -4.20 0.05 -7.70
N SER A 451 -4.62 1.03 -8.51
CA SER A 451 -4.34 1.07 -9.96
C SER A 451 -2.85 1.24 -10.32
N ALA A 452 -2.04 1.74 -9.37
CA ALA A 452 -0.60 1.85 -9.50
C ALA A 452 0.11 0.60 -8.95
N GLY A 453 -0.35 0.07 -7.82
CA GLY A 453 0.21 -1.12 -7.15
C GLY A 453 -0.12 -2.45 -7.84
N SER A 454 -1.23 -2.55 -8.57
CA SER A 454 -1.60 -3.74 -9.35
C SER A 454 -0.84 -3.85 -10.69
N ARG A 455 -0.01 -2.86 -11.04
CA ARG A 455 0.77 -2.88 -12.28
C ARG A 455 1.95 -3.84 -12.13
N HIS A 456 2.01 -4.83 -13.01
CA HIS A 456 3.19 -5.67 -13.14
C HIS A 456 4.33 -4.87 -13.79
N TYR A 457 5.45 -4.73 -13.10
CA TYR A 457 6.68 -4.13 -13.63
C TYR A 457 7.76 -5.19 -13.75
N ASN A 458 8.35 -5.35 -14.92
CA ASN A 458 9.54 -6.18 -15.06
C ASN A 458 10.74 -5.44 -14.47
N SER A 459 11.46 -6.09 -13.55
CA SER A 459 12.77 -5.64 -13.09
C SER A 459 13.86 -6.37 -13.87
N CYS A 460 14.90 -5.66 -14.31
CA CYS A 460 16.10 -6.29 -14.87
C CYS A 460 17.00 -6.92 -13.80
N GLY A 461 16.70 -6.72 -12.51
CA GLY A 461 17.51 -7.22 -11.39
C GLY A 461 18.78 -6.42 -11.13
N ALA A 462 19.57 -6.84 -10.14
CA ALA A 462 20.76 -6.11 -9.74
C ALA A 462 21.88 -6.19 -10.78
N ILE A 463 22.49 -5.03 -11.10
CA ILE A 463 23.68 -4.95 -11.96
C ILE A 463 24.90 -5.41 -11.15
N MET A 464 25.44 -6.58 -11.48
CA MET A 464 26.64 -7.12 -10.81
C MET A 464 27.92 -6.63 -11.49
N ILE A 465 28.49 -5.55 -10.96
CA ILE A 465 29.78 -4.98 -11.39
C ILE A 465 30.91 -5.62 -10.59
N GLU A 466 31.94 -6.13 -11.26
CA GLU A 466 33.07 -6.82 -10.62
C GLU A 466 33.97 -5.86 -9.80
N TYR A 467 34.19 -4.63 -10.31
CA TYR A 467 35.07 -3.62 -9.71
C TYR A 467 34.36 -2.26 -9.50
N PRO A 468 33.42 -2.12 -8.55
CA PRO A 468 32.70 -0.87 -8.28
C PRO A 468 33.55 0.21 -7.57
N ALA A 469 34.87 0.01 -7.44
CA ALA A 469 35.75 0.95 -6.76
C ALA A 469 35.82 2.30 -7.49
N TYR A 470 35.63 3.39 -6.74
CA TYR A 470 35.62 4.77 -7.26
C TYR A 470 34.50 5.09 -8.27
N MET A 471 33.46 4.24 -8.34
CA MET A 471 32.30 4.40 -9.20
C MET A 471 31.10 4.98 -8.44
N LEU A 472 30.25 5.70 -9.18
CA LEU A 472 29.02 6.35 -8.75
C LEU A 472 27.88 5.91 -9.68
N LYS A 473 26.72 5.58 -9.12
CA LYS A 473 25.49 5.37 -9.90
C LYS A 473 24.74 6.70 -10.03
N THR A 474 24.29 7.02 -11.23
CA THR A 474 23.41 8.14 -11.54
C THR A 474 22.11 7.64 -12.19
N PRO A 475 20.92 8.08 -11.72
CA PRO A 475 20.68 8.86 -10.50
C PRO A 475 20.96 8.04 -9.24
N SER A 476 21.52 8.65 -8.20
CA SER A 476 21.82 7.98 -6.93
C SER A 476 20.58 7.66 -6.08
N MET A 477 19.47 8.36 -6.33
CA MET A 477 18.22 8.30 -5.57
C MET A 477 17.06 7.62 -6.32
N ALA A 478 17.23 7.30 -7.61
CA ALA A 478 16.17 6.71 -8.43
C ALA A 478 16.21 5.17 -8.40
N SER A 479 15.04 4.54 -8.44
CA SER A 479 14.85 3.09 -8.54
C SER A 479 15.16 2.54 -9.93
N GLY A 480 16.27 2.99 -10.55
CA GLY A 480 16.70 2.64 -11.91
C GLY A 480 17.09 1.17 -12.04
N TYR A 481 16.08 0.31 -12.12
CA TYR A 481 16.12 -1.16 -12.23
C TYR A 481 14.86 -1.73 -12.94
N LEU A 482 13.83 -0.92 -13.15
CA LEU A 482 12.58 -1.32 -13.81
C LEU A 482 12.70 -1.18 -15.33
N GLU A 483 11.82 -1.86 -16.06
CA GLU A 483 11.75 -1.79 -17.51
C GLU A 483 11.53 -0.36 -18.02
N GLY A 484 12.37 0.06 -18.98
CA GLY A 484 12.41 1.43 -19.48
C GLY A 484 13.45 2.33 -18.79
N ASP A 485 13.90 1.98 -17.57
CA ASP A 485 14.91 2.77 -16.85
C ASP A 485 16.28 2.71 -17.56
N VAL A 486 17.04 3.80 -17.39
CA VAL A 486 18.47 3.87 -17.71
C VAL A 486 19.25 4.14 -16.43
N ALA A 487 20.17 3.23 -16.09
CA ALA A 487 21.16 3.42 -15.05
C ALA A 487 22.49 3.81 -15.68
N THR A 488 23.03 4.98 -15.31
CA THR A 488 24.36 5.41 -15.78
C THR A 488 25.38 5.30 -14.66
N PHE A 489 26.60 4.94 -15.01
CA PHE A 489 27.73 4.85 -14.10
C PHE A 489 28.77 5.91 -14.44
N ASN A 490 29.25 6.59 -13.41
CA ASN A 490 30.30 7.60 -13.52
C ASN A 490 31.44 7.27 -12.55
N CYS A 491 32.63 7.78 -12.79
CA CYS A 491 33.75 7.66 -11.85
C CYS A 491 33.93 8.95 -11.06
N PHE A 492 34.56 8.88 -9.88
CA PHE A 492 35.06 10.08 -9.20
C PHE A 492 36.02 10.86 -10.10
N GLN A 493 36.10 12.19 -9.91
CA GLN A 493 36.89 13.11 -10.72
C GLN A 493 38.39 12.75 -10.84
N THR A 494 38.94 11.98 -9.90
CA THR A 494 40.32 11.48 -9.90
C THR A 494 40.56 10.29 -10.85
N HIS A 495 39.51 9.76 -11.46
CA HIS A 495 39.52 8.58 -12.30
C HIS A 495 38.93 8.86 -13.71
N TRP A 496 39.22 7.98 -14.66
CA TRP A 496 38.56 7.88 -15.96
C TRP A 496 37.73 6.60 -16.00
N ILE A 497 36.53 6.70 -16.55
CA ILE A 497 35.70 5.53 -16.86
C ILE A 497 36.20 4.80 -18.11
N LYS A 498 36.08 3.48 -18.11
CA LYS A 498 36.34 2.58 -19.24
C LYS A 498 35.21 1.54 -19.27
N GLY A 499 34.88 1.01 -20.45
CA GLY A 499 33.73 0.12 -20.63
C GLY A 499 32.42 0.88 -20.91
N ASP A 500 31.32 0.14 -21.00
CA ASP A 500 30.00 0.70 -21.28
C ASP A 500 29.39 1.22 -19.98
N HIS A 501 29.03 2.52 -19.99
CA HIS A 501 28.65 3.24 -18.78
C HIS A 501 27.14 3.50 -18.68
N GLU A 502 26.38 3.22 -19.75
CA GLU A 502 24.93 3.34 -19.79
C GLU A 502 24.28 1.96 -19.90
N TYR A 503 23.43 1.64 -18.94
CA TYR A 503 22.67 0.40 -18.90
C TYR A 503 21.18 0.72 -19.02
N LYS A 504 20.57 0.34 -20.14
CA LYS A 504 19.12 0.38 -20.32
C LYS A 504 18.51 -0.96 -19.91
N CYS A 505 17.37 -0.91 -19.23
CA CYS A 505 16.59 -2.09 -18.87
C CYS A 505 15.50 -2.38 -19.90
N SER A 506 15.56 -3.55 -20.53
CA SER A 506 14.58 -4.04 -21.52
C SER A 506 14.38 -5.54 -21.30
N PHE A 507 13.63 -5.91 -20.25
CA PHE A 507 13.57 -7.24 -19.59
C PHE A 507 14.90 -7.75 -18.99
N GLN A 508 16.01 -7.55 -19.69
CA GLN A 508 17.36 -7.73 -19.17
C GLN A 508 18.18 -6.46 -19.40
N TRP A 509 19.29 -6.36 -18.68
CA TRP A 509 20.28 -5.32 -18.93
C TRP A 509 20.95 -5.51 -20.30
N ASN A 510 21.20 -4.40 -20.99
CA ASN A 510 22.01 -4.39 -22.21
C ASN A 510 23.33 -5.17 -22.02
N LYS A 511 23.68 -6.01 -23.00
CA LYS A 511 24.94 -6.77 -23.00
C LYS A 511 26.06 -5.88 -23.54
N GLY A 512 26.87 -5.34 -22.63
CA GLY A 512 28.05 -4.52 -22.91
C GLY A 512 29.24 -4.90 -22.04
N TRP A 513 30.38 -4.23 -22.25
CA TRP A 513 31.57 -4.36 -21.42
C TRP A 513 31.35 -3.71 -20.05
N GLN A 514 31.63 -4.43 -18.97
CA GLN A 514 31.45 -3.88 -17.62
C GLN A 514 32.25 -2.59 -17.42
N PRO A 515 31.66 -1.53 -16.84
CA PRO A 515 32.37 -0.31 -16.54
C PRO A 515 33.35 -0.53 -15.39
N TRP A 516 34.46 0.21 -15.41
CA TRP A 516 35.40 0.27 -14.30
C TRP A 516 36.19 1.58 -14.33
N CYS A 517 36.70 1.97 -13.17
CA CYS A 517 37.38 3.25 -12.99
C CYS A 517 38.91 3.07 -12.91
N ARG A 518 39.65 3.75 -13.80
CA ARG A 518 41.12 3.82 -13.75
C ARG A 518 41.58 5.16 -13.19
N SER A 519 42.49 5.18 -12.23
CA SER A 519 43.12 6.40 -11.72
C SER A 519 43.80 7.19 -12.86
N ARG A 520 43.60 8.51 -12.92
CA ARG A 520 44.14 9.36 -14.00
C ARG A 520 45.66 9.27 -14.14
N GLU A 521 46.39 9.21 -13.03
CA GLU A 521 47.85 9.03 -13.00
C GLU A 521 48.32 7.80 -13.78
N LYS A 522 47.71 6.63 -13.53
CA LYS A 522 48.04 5.39 -14.24
C LYS A 522 47.65 5.44 -15.71
N ASP A 523 46.52 6.05 -16.07
CA ASP A 523 46.13 6.16 -17.49
C ASP A 523 47.09 7.10 -18.25
N ASN A 524 47.58 8.17 -17.60
CA ASN A 524 48.63 9.03 -18.14
C ASN A 524 49.96 8.27 -18.27
N MET A 525 50.37 7.50 -17.25
CA MET A 525 51.58 6.66 -17.30
C MET A 525 51.54 5.64 -18.45
N TYR A 526 50.40 4.97 -18.66
CA TYR A 526 50.24 4.03 -19.79
C TYR A 526 50.27 4.73 -21.15
N LYS A 527 49.70 5.94 -21.28
CA LYS A 527 49.80 6.73 -22.51
C LYS A 527 51.25 7.12 -22.83
N TRP A 528 52.01 7.56 -21.83
CA TRP A 528 53.43 7.87 -21.98
C TRP A 528 54.26 6.63 -22.34
N LEU A 529 54.07 5.51 -21.65
CA LEU A 529 54.74 4.24 -21.97
C LEU A 529 54.42 3.77 -23.40
N ALA A 530 53.15 3.81 -23.82
CA ALA A 530 52.74 3.43 -25.17
C ALA A 530 53.38 4.33 -26.23
N ALA A 531 53.44 5.65 -26.00
CA ALA A 531 54.13 6.58 -26.90
C ALA A 531 55.64 6.27 -27.00
N ILE A 532 56.31 6.05 -25.87
CA ILE A 532 57.74 5.72 -25.83
C ILE A 532 58.02 4.39 -26.57
N PHE A 533 57.27 3.33 -26.27
CA PHE A 533 57.44 2.04 -26.95
C PHE A 533 57.12 2.12 -28.45
N SER A 534 56.12 2.91 -28.86
CA SER A 534 55.81 3.10 -30.28
C SER A 534 56.93 3.85 -31.01
N ILE A 535 57.55 4.86 -30.38
CA ILE A 535 58.71 5.57 -30.93
C ILE A 535 59.91 4.62 -31.06
N ILE A 536 60.22 3.85 -30.01
CA ILE A 536 61.31 2.85 -30.03
C ILE A 536 61.06 1.78 -31.10
N GLY A 537 59.82 1.31 -31.25
CA GLY A 537 59.44 0.36 -32.29
C GLY A 537 59.64 0.91 -33.70
N ILE A 538 59.25 2.17 -33.94
CA ILE A 538 59.48 2.86 -35.22
C ILE A 538 60.99 2.99 -35.51
N ILE A 539 61.80 3.38 -34.52
CA ILE A 539 63.26 3.49 -34.65
C ILE A 539 63.90 2.13 -34.98
N MET A 540 63.48 1.04 -34.33
CA MET A 540 63.97 -0.30 -34.66
C MET A 540 63.59 -0.73 -36.08
N VAL A 541 62.37 -0.42 -36.56
CA VAL A 541 61.96 -0.76 -37.93
C VAL A 541 62.84 -0.04 -38.95
N PHE A 542 63.09 1.27 -38.79
CA PHE A 542 64.01 2.02 -39.66
C PHE A 542 65.45 1.50 -39.61
N SER A 543 65.93 1.13 -38.42
CA SER A 543 67.28 0.57 -38.24
C SER A 543 67.48 -0.79 -38.92
N ILE A 544 66.38 -1.55 -39.11
CA ILE A 544 66.41 -2.84 -39.81
C ILE A 544 66.38 -2.63 -41.33
N THR A 545 65.60 -1.68 -41.85
CA THR A 545 65.56 -1.39 -43.29
C THR A 545 66.90 -0.87 -43.84
N ASP A 546 67.62 -0.03 -43.07
CA ASP A 546 68.95 0.44 -43.46
C ASP A 546 70.01 -0.68 -43.49
N SER A 547 69.76 -1.81 -42.82
CA SER A 547 70.69 -2.96 -42.80
C SER A 547 70.58 -3.88 -44.02
N THR A 548 69.51 -3.75 -44.82
CA THR A 548 69.29 -4.59 -46.02
C THR A 548 69.80 -3.98 -47.33
N ASP A 549 70.04 -2.65 -47.39
CA ASP A 549 70.41 -1.95 -48.63
C ASP A 549 71.94 -1.81 -48.87
N LEU A 550 72.79 -2.41 -48.04
CA LEU A 550 74.25 -2.33 -48.17
C LEU A 550 74.92 -3.47 -48.96
N ASN A 551 74.15 -4.41 -49.53
CA ASN A 551 74.68 -5.57 -50.28
C ASN A 551 74.02 -5.78 -51.67
N ALA A 552 73.69 -4.70 -52.41
CA ALA A 552 73.16 -4.82 -53.78
C ALA A 552 73.48 -3.63 -54.71
N VAL A 553 74.74 -3.19 -54.79
CA VAL A 553 75.20 -2.31 -55.89
C VAL A 553 75.96 -3.14 -56.93
N ASP A 554 75.24 -3.72 -57.91
CA ASP A 554 75.60 -3.55 -59.33
C ASP A 554 74.46 -3.97 -60.30
N LYS A 555 74.43 -3.30 -61.46
CA LYS A 555 73.77 -3.65 -62.75
C LYS A 555 72.23 -3.58 -62.96
N LYS A 556 71.84 -2.39 -63.43
CA LYS A 556 71.48 -2.08 -64.85
C LYS A 556 70.01 -2.16 -65.33
N SER A 557 69.58 -1.02 -65.92
CA SER A 557 68.60 -0.80 -67.01
C SER A 557 67.11 -1.14 -66.83
N SER A 558 66.34 -0.06 -66.73
CA SER A 558 64.94 0.22 -67.13
C SER A 558 64.60 -0.10 -68.61
N PRO A 559 63.33 0.03 -69.10
CA PRO A 559 62.04 0.33 -68.41
C PRO A 559 60.78 -0.48 -68.88
N LEU A 560 59.65 -0.21 -68.20
CA LEU A 560 58.24 -0.10 -68.69
C LEU A 560 57.59 -1.16 -69.60
N ASP A 561 56.66 -1.92 -69.05
CA ASP A 561 55.19 -1.92 -69.27
C ASP A 561 54.61 -3.07 -68.40
N GLY A 562 53.34 -3.14 -67.95
CA GLY A 562 52.15 -2.37 -68.26
C GLY A 562 50.95 -3.31 -68.43
N ASP A 563 50.39 -3.89 -67.34
CA ASP A 563 48.94 -4.09 -67.18
C ASP A 563 48.45 -4.82 -65.90
N ILE A 564 47.18 -4.56 -65.63
CA ILE A 564 46.28 -4.77 -64.48
C ILE A 564 45.80 -6.25 -64.34
N PHE A 565 45.68 -6.84 -63.12
CA PHE A 565 44.41 -7.41 -62.53
C PHE A 565 44.53 -8.22 -61.21
N GLN A 566 43.72 -7.81 -60.23
CA GLN A 566 42.93 -8.53 -59.19
C GLN A 566 43.39 -9.81 -58.44
N PRO A 567 43.11 -9.90 -57.11
CA PRO A 567 43.17 -11.14 -56.32
C PRO A 567 41.82 -11.93 -56.27
N PRO A 568 41.83 -13.27 -56.10
CA PRO A 568 40.61 -14.08 -56.05
C PRO A 568 39.95 -14.25 -54.66
N ARG A 569 38.65 -14.52 -54.71
CA ARG A 569 37.67 -14.90 -53.64
C ARG A 569 37.49 -16.44 -53.62
N PRO A 570 36.83 -17.11 -52.63
CA PRO A 570 35.38 -17.00 -52.31
C PRO A 570 35.01 -17.27 -50.81
N THR A 571 33.75 -17.35 -50.30
CA THR A 571 32.38 -17.56 -50.86
C THR A 571 31.29 -16.68 -50.19
N SER A 572 30.07 -16.71 -50.74
CA SER A 572 28.85 -15.91 -50.46
C SER A 572 27.94 -16.52 -49.35
N ALA A 573 26.77 -15.99 -48.93
CA ALA A 573 25.80 -15.03 -49.50
C ALA A 573 24.95 -14.36 -48.34
N MET A 574 23.80 -13.64 -48.48
CA MET A 574 22.91 -13.28 -49.61
C MET A 574 21.98 -12.06 -49.27
N ARG A 575 21.82 -11.06 -50.17
CA ARG A 575 20.68 -10.08 -50.30
C ARG A 575 20.39 -9.11 -49.09
N ARG A 576 19.75 -7.93 -49.25
CA ARG A 576 19.04 -7.27 -50.38
C ARG A 576 19.04 -5.72 -50.25
N THR A 577 19.37 -5.01 -51.34
CA THR A 577 18.82 -3.74 -51.88
C THR A 577 18.26 -2.60 -50.97
N MET A 578 18.77 -1.37 -51.17
CA MET A 578 17.96 -0.16 -51.49
C MET A 578 18.75 0.86 -52.35
N LEU A 579 18.08 1.42 -53.37
CA LEU A 579 18.33 2.68 -54.09
C LEU A 579 17.16 3.63 -53.67
N ASP A 580 17.17 4.97 -53.79
CA ASP A 580 18.10 5.92 -54.41
C ASP A 580 18.02 7.32 -53.72
N ARG A 581 18.76 8.31 -54.25
CA ARG A 581 18.81 9.77 -53.96
C ARG A 581 17.47 10.55 -54.20
N PRO A 582 17.35 11.91 -54.02
CA PRO A 582 18.35 12.95 -53.67
C PRO A 582 17.94 14.05 -52.61
N LYS A 583 18.85 15.03 -52.46
CA LYS A 583 18.86 16.34 -51.74
C LYS A 583 17.71 17.35 -52.02
N ILE A 584 17.77 18.48 -51.26
CA ILE A 584 17.12 19.83 -51.38
C ILE A 584 16.03 19.99 -50.29
N GLU A 585 15.89 21.06 -49.48
CA GLU A 585 16.37 22.47 -49.51
C GLU A 585 16.58 23.04 -48.08
N ASP A 586 17.23 24.21 -47.94
CA ASP A 586 17.27 25.01 -46.69
C ASP A 586 16.10 26.02 -46.64
N SER A 587 15.46 26.23 -45.48
CA SER A 587 14.79 27.51 -45.15
C SER A 587 14.37 27.69 -43.68
N ASN A 588 14.95 28.73 -43.06
CA ASN A 588 14.40 29.74 -42.12
C ASN A 588 13.40 29.42 -40.98
N ALA A 589 13.52 30.27 -39.94
CA ALA A 589 12.60 30.54 -38.82
C ALA A 589 12.61 29.51 -37.64
N ASP A 590 12.50 29.91 -36.36
CA ASP A 590 12.43 31.27 -35.79
C ASP A 590 13.03 31.34 -34.37
N TYR A 591 13.29 32.56 -33.89
CA TYR A 591 13.76 32.86 -32.53
C TYR A 591 12.56 33.01 -31.58
N SER A 592 12.54 32.33 -30.43
CA SER A 592 11.70 32.75 -29.29
C SER A 592 12.29 32.36 -27.94
N GLN A 593 12.13 33.25 -26.97
CA GLN A 593 12.78 33.26 -25.67
C GLN A 593 11.91 32.66 -24.55
N GLU A 594 12.60 32.24 -23.49
CA GLU A 594 12.22 32.38 -22.07
C GLU A 594 10.83 31.94 -21.58
N SER A 595 10.82 30.94 -20.69
CA SER A 595 10.39 31.20 -19.29
C SER A 595 10.82 30.08 -18.35
N VAL A 596 11.57 30.45 -17.30
CA VAL A 596 11.98 29.56 -16.21
C VAL A 596 11.15 29.91 -14.96
N PRO A 597 10.42 28.96 -14.34
CA PRO A 597 9.80 29.20 -13.03
C PRO A 597 10.87 29.12 -11.91
N PRO A 598 10.84 30.03 -10.92
CA PRO A 598 11.97 30.22 -10.01
C PRO A 598 12.05 29.20 -8.86
N SER A 599 13.27 29.07 -8.33
CA SER A 599 13.62 28.27 -7.16
C SER A 599 13.06 28.80 -5.84
N SER A 600 12.89 27.88 -4.88
CA SER A 600 12.55 28.20 -3.49
C SER A 600 13.70 28.93 -2.76
N PRO A 601 13.39 29.81 -1.78
CA PRO A 601 14.41 30.60 -1.09
C PRO A 601 15.15 29.82 0.01
N GLU A 602 16.47 29.99 0.04
CA GLU A 602 17.33 29.49 1.13
C GLU A 602 17.09 30.25 2.45
N PHE A 603 17.00 29.51 3.55
CA PHE A 603 17.00 30.11 4.90
C PHE A 603 18.41 30.55 5.31
N ARG A 604 18.72 31.84 5.17
CA ARG A 604 19.94 32.44 5.73
C ARG A 604 19.85 32.56 7.25
N SER A 605 20.79 31.92 7.94
CA SER A 605 21.06 32.15 9.37
C SER A 605 21.42 33.61 9.64
N ARG A 606 20.77 34.22 10.66
CA ARG A 606 21.19 35.50 11.26
C ARG A 606 21.52 35.28 12.74
N LYS A 607 22.67 35.81 13.16
CA LYS A 607 23.10 35.91 14.57
C LYS A 607 22.53 37.17 15.23
N GLY A 608 22.40 37.11 16.55
CA GLY A 608 22.14 38.23 17.46
C GLY A 608 20.64 38.53 17.68
N SER A 609 20.21 38.98 18.84
CA SER A 609 20.86 39.06 20.17
C SER A 609 19.81 39.47 21.21
N ASP A 610 20.05 39.10 22.48
CA ASP A 610 19.43 39.61 23.71
C ASP A 610 17.91 39.39 23.94
N GLY A 611 17.58 38.86 25.13
CA GLY A 611 16.23 38.47 25.53
C GLY A 611 16.22 37.72 26.87
N LEU A 612 16.67 38.41 27.93
CA LEU A 612 16.89 37.86 29.26
C LEU A 612 15.57 37.58 30.02
N LEU A 613 15.39 36.35 30.55
CA LEU A 613 14.51 35.89 31.66
C LEU A 613 14.22 34.39 31.43
N GLY A 614 14.29 33.46 32.39
CA GLY A 614 14.59 33.54 33.81
C GLY A 614 13.81 32.47 34.58
N LEU A 615 14.52 31.67 35.40
CA LEU A 615 14.00 30.75 36.45
C LEU A 615 13.51 29.33 36.09
N ARG A 616 14.43 28.38 36.35
CA ARG A 616 14.31 27.22 37.28
C ARG A 616 13.36 26.05 36.99
N THR A 617 14.03 24.95 36.66
CA THR A 617 13.81 23.57 37.15
C THR A 617 13.37 23.44 38.62
N SER A 618 12.47 22.49 38.91
CA SER A 618 12.60 21.56 40.05
C SER A 618 11.61 20.39 39.96
N VAL A 619 12.08 19.19 40.30
CA VAL A 619 11.38 17.87 40.36
C VAL A 619 11.09 17.21 39.01
#